data_AF-A0A916TKV3-F1
#
_entry.id   AF-A0A916TKV3-F1
#
_cell.length_a   1.000
_cell.length_b   1.000
_cell.length_c   1.000
_cell.angle_alpha   90.00
_cell.angle_beta   90.00
_cell.angle_gamma   90.00
#
_symmetry.space_group_name_H-M   'P 1'
#
loop_
_entity.id
_entity.type
_entity.pdbx_description
1 polymer ?
#
loop_
_entity_poly.entity_id
_entity_poly.type
_entity_poly.pdbx_seq_one_letter_code
_entity_poly.pdbx_strand_id
1 'polypeptide(L)'
;MNACTSPGPAYVYDQVKQQLRLQSDRPTALREAIYACRKGGSLFILGVFGGFVDKFPLCAMVNKSMTVRGAQQHGHRYIPQILQHIADGDLSTEHLATHMMPLDQGPHGYEMFKYKQDGCVRAVFQLDR
;
A
#
# COMPACT_ATOMS: atom_id res chain seq x y z
N MET A 1 1.46 -8.95 6.10
CA MET A 1 0.61 -7.76 5.89
C MET A 1 -0.65 -8.13 5.12
N ASN A 2 -1.77 -8.26 5.83
CA ASN A 2 -3.09 -8.28 5.22
C ASN A 2 -3.42 -6.84 4.83
N ALA A 3 -3.52 -6.56 3.53
CA ALA A 3 -4.10 -5.29 3.07
C ALA A 3 -5.44 -5.14 3.79
N CYS A 4 -5.73 -3.97 4.38
CA CYS A 4 -6.93 -3.72 5.21
C CYS A 4 -8.19 -4.38 4.62
N THR A 5 -8.54 -5.56 5.14
CA THR A 5 -9.73 -6.32 4.74
C THR A 5 -10.73 -6.21 5.87
N SER A 6 -11.69 -5.30 5.76
CA SER A 6 -12.78 -5.23 6.74
C SER A 6 -13.83 -6.30 6.44
N PRO A 7 -14.18 -7.18 7.40
CA PRO A 7 -15.18 -8.21 7.19
C PRO A 7 -16.59 -7.60 7.16
N GLY A 8 -17.37 -7.87 6.10
CA GLY A 8 -18.76 -7.41 6.01
C GLY A 8 -19.42 -7.62 4.63
N PRO A 9 -20.72 -7.32 4.48
CA PRO A 9 -21.44 -7.45 3.20
C PRO A 9 -20.84 -6.58 2.08
N ALA A 10 -20.21 -5.45 2.44
CA ALA A 10 -19.45 -4.63 1.50
C ALA A 10 -18.22 -5.36 0.93
N TYR A 11 -17.55 -6.21 1.72
CA TYR A 11 -16.41 -7.01 1.27
C TYR A 11 -16.84 -8.07 0.25
N VAL A 12 -17.95 -8.76 0.48
CA VAL A 12 -18.48 -9.75 -0.48
C VAL A 12 -18.86 -9.07 -1.79
N TYR A 13 -19.48 -7.89 -1.73
CA TYR A 13 -19.79 -7.10 -2.92
C TYR A 13 -18.54 -6.63 -3.68
N ASP A 14 -17.52 -6.14 -2.96
CA ASP A 14 -16.25 -5.71 -3.54
C ASP A 14 -15.47 -6.92 -4.12
N GLN A 15 -15.48 -8.09 -3.46
CA GLN A 15 -14.90 -9.34 -3.99
C GLN A 15 -15.59 -9.81 -5.28
N VAL A 16 -16.92 -9.76 -5.34
CA VAL A 16 -17.69 -10.13 -6.53
C VAL A 16 -17.38 -9.16 -7.69
N LYS A 17 -17.32 -7.85 -7.45
CA LYS A 17 -16.88 -6.87 -8.46
C LYS A 17 -15.43 -7.08 -8.89
N GLN A 18 -14.55 -7.46 -7.97
CA GLN A 18 -13.15 -7.79 -8.24
C GLN A 18 -13.04 -9.01 -9.16
N GLN A 19 -13.78 -10.08 -8.90
CA GLN A 19 -13.81 -11.29 -9.72
C GLN A 19 -14.33 -11.01 -11.13
N LEU A 20 -15.28 -10.08 -11.26
CA LEU A 20 -15.83 -9.65 -12.55
C LEU A 20 -14.97 -8.59 -13.27
N ARG A 21 -13.78 -8.23 -12.74
CA ARG A 21 -12.91 -7.16 -13.26
C ARG A 21 -13.60 -5.80 -13.43
N LEU A 22 -14.70 -5.57 -12.69
CA LEU A 22 -15.47 -4.32 -12.68
C LEU A 22 -14.94 -3.32 -11.64
N GLN A 23 -13.94 -3.71 -10.84
CA GLN A 23 -13.22 -2.84 -9.91
C GLN A 23 -11.77 -2.71 -10.36
N SER A 24 -11.41 -1.53 -10.87
CA SER A 24 -10.03 -1.19 -11.20
C SER A 24 -9.18 -0.88 -9.97
N ASP A 25 -9.81 -0.62 -8.81
CA ASP A 25 -9.15 -0.22 -7.56
C ASP A 25 -9.77 -0.82 -6.30
N ARG A 26 -9.03 -0.75 -5.17
CA ARG A 26 -9.51 -1.08 -3.81
C ARG A 26 -9.83 0.19 -2.99
N PRO A 27 -10.98 0.85 -3.21
CA PRO A 27 -11.32 2.09 -2.50
C PRO A 27 -11.78 1.88 -1.06
N THR A 28 -11.92 0.64 -0.58
CA THR A 28 -12.42 0.31 0.76
C THR A 28 -11.56 0.97 1.85
N ALA A 29 -10.24 0.85 1.76
CA ALA A 29 -9.31 1.48 2.70
C ALA A 29 -9.41 3.01 2.67
N LEU A 30 -9.62 3.61 1.50
CA LEU A 30 -9.81 5.06 1.36
C LEU A 30 -11.10 5.52 2.04
N ARG A 31 -12.21 4.79 1.85
CA ARG A 31 -13.48 5.10 2.50
C ARG A 31 -13.36 5.02 4.01
N GLU A 32 -12.72 3.97 4.53
CA GLU A 32 -12.47 3.79 5.95
C GLU A 32 -11.62 4.92 6.52
N ALA A 33 -10.56 5.31 5.81
CA ALA A 33 -9.70 6.42 6.24
C ALA A 33 -10.48 7.74 6.31
N ILE A 34 -11.41 8.02 5.39
CA ILE A 34 -12.28 9.20 5.44
C ILE A 34 -13.21 9.15 6.66
N TYR A 35 -13.79 7.99 6.97
CA TYR A 35 -14.65 7.84 8.15
C TYR A 35 -13.89 7.85 9.48
N ALA A 36 -12.65 7.35 9.52
CA ALA A 36 -11.80 7.36 10.70
C ALA A 36 -11.14 8.72 10.96
N CYS A 37 -10.89 9.53 9.92
CA CYS A 37 -10.24 10.83 10.09
C CYS A 37 -11.10 11.79 10.94
N ARG A 38 -10.46 12.53 11.84
CA ARG A 38 -11.11 13.55 12.67
C ARG A 38 -11.63 14.73 11.84
N LYS A 39 -12.60 15.47 12.36
CA LYS A 39 -13.04 16.76 11.79
C LYS A 39 -11.86 17.75 11.75
N GLY A 40 -11.75 18.51 10.66
CA GLY A 40 -10.62 19.38 10.35
C GLY A 40 -9.30 18.63 10.11
N GLY A 41 -9.35 17.31 9.92
CA GLY A 41 -8.16 16.47 9.72
C GLY A 41 -7.59 16.54 8.31
N SER A 42 -6.40 15.95 8.15
CA SER A 42 -5.75 15.76 6.85
C SER A 42 -5.73 14.28 6.49
N LEU A 43 -6.04 13.97 5.22
CA LEU A 43 -5.95 12.64 4.64
C LEU A 43 -4.97 12.67 3.47
N PHE A 44 -3.90 11.88 3.58
CA PHE A 44 -2.91 11.73 2.53
C PHE A 44 -3.07 10.37 1.85
N ILE A 45 -3.30 10.38 0.55
CA ILE A 45 -3.59 9.21 -0.26
C ILE A 45 -2.31 8.84 -1.03
N LEU A 46 -1.70 7.73 -0.64
CA LEU A 46 -0.57 7.11 -1.33
C LEU A 46 -1.02 5.76 -1.89
N GLY A 47 -0.79 5.54 -3.18
CA GLY A 47 -1.12 4.29 -3.83
C GLY A 47 -1.24 4.42 -5.34
N VAL A 48 -1.39 3.29 -6.00
CA VAL A 48 -1.70 3.24 -7.43
C VAL A 48 -3.22 3.07 -7.55
N PHE A 49 -3.87 4.07 -8.13
CA PHE A 49 -5.30 4.06 -8.41
C PHE A 49 -5.49 4.15 -9.93
N GLY A 50 -6.13 3.15 -10.52
CA GLY A 50 -6.42 3.07 -11.96
C GLY A 50 -7.86 3.46 -12.27
N GLY A 51 -8.04 4.56 -13.00
CA GLY A 51 -9.36 4.95 -13.51
C GLY A 51 -10.23 5.69 -12.47
N PHE A 52 -11.52 5.34 -12.41
CA PHE A 52 -12.50 6.02 -11.57
C PHE A 52 -12.77 5.26 -10.27
N VAL A 53 -12.90 5.99 -9.15
CA VAL A 53 -13.27 5.44 -7.86
C VAL A 53 -14.78 5.57 -7.61
N ASP A 54 -15.47 4.44 -7.55
CA ASP A 54 -16.88 4.38 -7.18
C ASP A 54 -17.12 4.68 -5.69
N LYS A 55 -18.31 5.23 -5.37
CA LYS A 55 -18.80 5.46 -3.99
C LYS A 55 -17.81 6.25 -3.12
N PHE A 56 -17.25 7.31 -3.66
CA PHE A 56 -16.40 8.23 -2.91
C PHE A 56 -17.25 9.02 -1.88
N PRO A 57 -16.93 8.99 -0.57
CA PRO A 57 -17.78 9.54 0.48
C PRO A 57 -17.61 11.07 0.61
N LEU A 58 -17.98 11.79 -0.45
CA LEU A 58 -17.83 13.24 -0.57
C LEU A 58 -18.56 14.00 0.55
N CYS A 59 -19.77 13.57 0.90
CA CYS A 59 -20.56 14.18 1.97
C CYS A 59 -19.82 14.12 3.33
N ALA A 60 -19.23 12.98 3.67
CA ALA A 60 -18.48 12.82 4.91
C ALA A 60 -17.21 13.71 4.92
N MET A 61 -16.51 13.78 3.78
CA MET A 61 -15.31 14.58 3.62
C MET A 61 -15.60 16.09 3.81
N VAL A 62 -16.68 16.59 3.18
CA VAL A 62 -17.08 18.00 3.27
C VAL A 62 -17.57 18.36 4.67
N ASN A 63 -18.45 17.53 5.27
CA ASN A 63 -18.95 17.78 6.63
C ASN A 63 -17.87 17.70 7.71
N LYS A 64 -16.78 16.98 7.43
CA LYS A 64 -15.60 16.93 8.30
C LYS A 64 -14.60 18.03 7.99
N SER A 65 -14.82 18.90 6.99
CA SER A 65 -13.89 19.95 6.56
C SER A 65 -12.45 19.43 6.39
N MET A 66 -12.31 18.30 5.70
CA MET A 66 -11.03 17.61 5.58
C MET A 66 -10.14 18.23 4.51
N THR A 67 -8.83 18.26 4.79
CA THR A 67 -7.80 18.48 3.77
C THR A 67 -7.42 17.15 3.15
N VAL A 68 -7.49 17.02 1.83
CA VAL A 68 -7.11 15.79 1.13
C VAL A 68 -5.97 16.09 0.16
N ARG A 69 -4.94 15.26 0.18
CA ARG A 69 -3.82 15.32 -0.76
C ARG A 69 -3.50 13.92 -1.28
N GLY A 70 -3.35 13.78 -2.59
CA GLY A 70 -2.84 12.57 -3.23
C GLY A 70 -1.41 12.76 -3.73
N ALA A 71 -0.64 11.69 -3.78
CA ALA A 71 0.69 11.70 -4.41
C ALA A 71 1.13 10.31 -4.88
N GLN A 72 2.03 10.29 -5.85
CA GLN A 72 2.99 9.20 -6.03
C GLN A 72 4.24 9.48 -5.20
N GLN A 73 5.03 8.44 -4.93
CA GLN A 73 6.24 8.55 -4.12
C GLN A 73 7.26 9.50 -4.79
N HIS A 74 7.59 10.62 -4.14
CA HIS A 74 8.55 11.61 -4.67
C HIS A 74 10.02 11.19 -4.40
N GLY A 75 10.45 10.10 -5.05
CA GLY A 75 11.78 9.48 -4.89
C GLY A 75 12.92 10.49 -4.81
N HIS A 76 13.18 11.17 -5.92
CA HIS A 76 14.31 12.08 -6.07
C HIS A 76 14.41 13.17 -4.98
N ARG A 77 13.28 13.64 -4.45
CA ARG A 77 13.27 14.66 -3.40
C ARG A 77 13.69 14.11 -2.05
N TYR A 78 13.25 12.89 -1.70
CA TYR A 78 13.40 12.34 -0.35
C TYR A 78 14.55 11.33 -0.22
N ILE A 79 15.04 10.75 -1.32
CA ILE A 79 16.15 9.77 -1.28
C ILE A 79 17.37 10.31 -0.51
N PRO A 80 17.88 11.54 -0.74
CA PRO A 80 19.06 12.02 -0.03
C PRO A 80 18.84 12.06 1.49
N GLN A 81 17.68 12.53 1.93
CA GLN A 81 17.32 12.59 3.35
C GLN A 81 17.19 11.20 3.96
N ILE A 82 16.54 10.26 3.25
CA ILE A 82 16.37 8.88 3.73
C ILE A 82 17.72 8.19 3.88
N LEU A 83 18.62 8.35 2.90
CA LEU A 83 19.97 7.78 2.96
C LEU A 83 20.78 8.38 4.12
N GLN A 84 20.62 9.67 4.40
CA GLN A 84 21.28 10.31 5.54
C GLN A 84 20.79 9.71 6.87
N HIS A 85 19.48 9.55 7.07
CA HIS A 85 18.95 8.89 8.28
C HIS A 85 19.40 7.43 8.43
N ILE A 86 19.61 6.71 7.33
CA ILE A 86 20.17 5.36 7.38
C ILE A 86 21.65 5.41 7.80
N ALA A 87 22.43 6.33 7.23
CA ALA A 87 23.85 6.50 7.55
C ALA A 87 24.06 6.94 9.01
N ASP A 88 23.18 7.79 9.54
CA ASP A 88 23.22 8.28 10.93
C ASP A 88 22.70 7.24 11.94
N GLY A 89 22.12 6.13 11.47
CA GLY A 89 21.56 5.07 12.30
C GLY A 89 20.15 5.37 12.85
N ASP A 90 19.54 6.49 12.47
CA ASP A 90 18.16 6.87 12.84
C ASP A 90 17.11 5.93 12.23
N LEU A 91 17.43 5.30 11.10
CA LEU A 91 16.51 4.46 10.33
C LEU A 91 17.16 3.13 9.92
N SER A 92 16.67 2.02 10.49
CA SER A 92 17.05 0.66 10.05
C SER A 92 15.99 0.05 9.13
N THR A 93 16.42 -0.41 7.95
CA THR A 93 15.54 -1.05 6.95
C THR A 93 15.80 -2.55 6.76
N GLU A 94 16.76 -3.13 7.49
CA GLU A 94 17.19 -4.52 7.30
C GLU A 94 16.06 -5.52 7.49
N HIS A 95 15.19 -5.28 8.49
CA HIS A 95 14.02 -6.10 8.78
C HIS A 95 13.02 -6.20 7.62
N LEU A 96 13.07 -5.30 6.64
CA LEU A 96 12.21 -5.37 5.45
C LEU A 96 12.69 -6.44 4.47
N ALA A 97 13.98 -6.81 4.47
CA ALA A 97 14.55 -7.81 3.58
C ALA A 97 14.33 -9.23 4.13
N THR A 98 13.08 -9.68 4.12
CA THR A 98 12.68 -10.93 4.80
C THR A 98 13.27 -12.21 4.21
N HIS A 99 13.49 -12.25 2.89
CA HIS A 99 13.99 -13.44 2.20
C HIS A 99 15.10 -13.03 1.24
N MET A 100 16.32 -13.44 1.56
CA MET A 100 17.52 -13.23 0.73
C MET A 100 17.79 -14.53 -0.04
N MET A 101 17.98 -14.45 -1.35
CA MET A 101 18.26 -15.62 -2.19
C MET A 101 19.13 -15.25 -3.40
N PRO A 102 19.83 -16.23 -4.00
CA PRO A 102 20.58 -16.00 -5.23
C PRO A 102 19.67 -15.61 -6.39
N LEU A 103 20.22 -14.89 -7.38
CA LEU A 103 19.44 -14.35 -8.51
C LEU A 103 18.79 -15.45 -9.37
N ASP A 104 19.41 -16.62 -9.47
CA ASP A 104 18.88 -17.78 -10.21
C ASP A 104 17.55 -18.30 -9.64
N GLN A 105 17.30 -18.07 -8.34
CA GLN A 105 16.03 -18.37 -7.66
C GLN A 105 14.98 -17.26 -7.81
N GLY A 106 15.21 -16.27 -8.68
CA GLY A 106 14.26 -15.23 -9.07
C GLY A 106 12.80 -15.71 -9.15
N PRO A 107 12.48 -16.70 -10.01
CA PRO A 107 11.12 -17.21 -10.16
C PRO A 107 10.47 -17.68 -8.85
N HIS A 108 11.23 -18.38 -8.00
CA HIS A 108 10.76 -18.85 -6.71
C HIS A 108 10.48 -17.69 -5.74
N GLY A 109 11.36 -16.68 -5.69
CA GLY A 109 11.14 -15.48 -4.86
C GLY A 109 9.89 -14.70 -5.27
N TYR A 110 9.61 -14.59 -6.57
CA TYR A 110 8.36 -13.98 -7.06
C TYR A 110 7.13 -14.80 -6.69
N GLU A 111 7.19 -16.13 -6.79
CA GLU A 111 6.10 -17.03 -6.37
C GLU A 111 5.78 -16.86 -4.88
N MET A 112 6.81 -16.91 -4.04
CA MET A 112 6.70 -16.75 -2.59
C MET A 112 6.08 -15.39 -2.22
N PHE A 113 6.52 -14.29 -2.85
CA PHE A 113 5.94 -12.96 -2.64
C PHE A 113 4.48 -12.87 -3.10
N LYS A 114 4.15 -13.43 -4.28
CA LYS A 114 2.79 -13.41 -4.83
C LYS A 114 1.80 -14.16 -3.94
N TYR A 115 2.18 -15.35 -3.47
CA TYR A 115 1.32 -16.20 -2.64
C TYR A 115 1.50 -15.96 -1.13
N LYS A 116 2.35 -15.00 -0.74
CA LYS A 116 2.64 -14.62 0.65
C LYS A 116 3.05 -15.82 1.52
N GLN A 117 3.84 -16.71 0.94
CA GLN A 117 4.34 -17.90 1.62
C GLN A 117 5.42 -17.49 2.65
N ASP A 118 5.52 -18.27 3.72
CA ASP A 118 6.58 -18.16 4.73
C ASP A 118 6.75 -16.76 5.34
N GLY A 119 5.67 -15.98 5.38
CA GLY A 119 5.70 -14.61 5.88
C GLY A 119 6.52 -13.65 5.01
N CYS A 120 6.75 -13.98 3.73
CA CYS A 120 7.49 -13.14 2.79
C CYS A 120 6.85 -11.76 2.63
N VAL A 121 7.60 -10.73 3.04
CA VAL A 121 7.26 -9.31 2.84
C VAL A 121 8.05 -8.74 1.67
N ARG A 122 9.33 -9.14 1.53
CA ARG A 122 10.21 -8.74 0.43
C ARG A 122 11.20 -9.86 0.14
N ALA A 123 11.23 -10.30 -1.12
CA ALA A 123 12.31 -11.08 -1.67
C ALA A 123 13.41 -10.13 -2.17
N VAL A 124 14.66 -10.43 -1.83
CA VAL A 124 15.84 -9.65 -2.24
C VAL A 124 16.83 -10.62 -2.87
N PHE A 125 17.26 -10.28 -4.09
CA PHE A 125 18.14 -11.11 -4.88
C PHE A 125 19.57 -10.60 -4.79
N GLN A 126 20.49 -11.49 -4.44
CA GLN A 126 21.91 -11.21 -4.47
C GLN A 126 22.48 -11.70 -5.80
N LEU A 127 23.30 -10.86 -6.43
CA LEU A 127 24.12 -11.29 -7.53
C LEU A 127 25.26 -12.10 -6.93
N ASP A 128 25.38 -13.38 -7.27
CA ASP A 128 26.53 -14.17 -6.90
C ASP A 128 27.79 -13.46 -7.43
N ARG A 129 28.71 -13.13 -6.53
CA ARG A 129 30.07 -12.68 -6.86
C ARG A 129 31.05 -13.79 -6.53
#